data_AF-A0A519SWL9-F1
#
_entry.id   AF-A0A519SWL9-F1
#
_cell.length_a   1.000
_cell.length_b   1.000
_cell.length_c   1.000
_cell.angle_alpha   90.00
_cell.angle_beta   90.00
_cell.angle_gamma   90.00
#
_symmetry.space_group_name_H-M   'P 1'
#
loop_
_entity.id
_entity.type
_entity.pdbx_description
1 polymer ?
#
loop_
_entity_poly.entity_id
_entity_poly.type
_entity_poly.pdbx_seq_one_letter_code
_entity_poly.pdbx_strand_id
1 'polypeptide(L)' 'RVKGNKMVDMQLSNEKLVDRGQRMLMDELGLAQPEAAALLRQHGSVRAVLLAQQG' A
#
# COMPACT_ATOMS: atom_id res chain seq x y z
N ARG A 1 13.08 0.21 -8.98
CA ARG A 1 13.79 1.06 -7.98
C ARG A 1 13.20 0.73 -6.62
N VAL A 2 13.97 0.08 -5.74
CA VAL A 2 13.54 -0.43 -4.43
C VAL A 2 13.81 0.65 -3.38
N LYS A 3 12.77 1.24 -2.76
CA LYS A 3 12.93 2.23 -1.67
C LYS A 3 12.95 1.47 -0.34
N GLY A 4 14.14 1.08 0.11
CA GLY A 4 14.32 0.17 1.24
C GLY A 4 13.81 -1.24 0.92
N ASN A 5 14.22 -2.27 1.65
CA ASN A 5 13.91 -3.68 1.35
C ASN A 5 12.41 -4.07 1.32
N LYS A 6 11.47 -3.10 1.32
CA LYS A 6 10.03 -3.32 1.14
C LYS A 6 9.70 -3.44 -0.34
N MET A 7 9.19 -4.59 -0.74
CA MET A 7 8.73 -4.87 -2.09
C MET A 7 7.40 -4.13 -2.34
N VAL A 8 7.46 -2.83 -2.65
CA VAL A 8 6.28 -1.97 -2.90
C VAL A 8 5.68 -2.13 -4.30
N ASP A 9 6.39 -2.81 -5.20
CA ASP A 9 6.00 -3.06 -6.60
C ASP A 9 5.31 -4.43 -6.80
N MET A 10 4.63 -4.94 -5.76
CA MET A 10 3.86 -6.18 -5.90
C MET A 10 2.56 -5.90 -6.65
N GLN A 11 2.30 -6.62 -7.75
CA GLN A 11 0.95 -6.72 -8.29
C GLN A 11 0.08 -7.39 -7.23
N LEU A 12 -0.96 -6.69 -6.78
CA LEU A 12 -1.91 -7.17 -5.78
C LEU A 12 -2.88 -8.16 -6.44
N SER A 13 -2.35 -9.27 -6.93
CA SER A 13 -3.09 -10.28 -7.68
C SER A 13 -3.74 -11.33 -6.77
N ASN A 14 -3.42 -11.32 -5.46
CA ASN A 14 -4.02 -12.22 -4.49
C ASN A 14 -4.30 -11.51 -3.15
N GLU A 15 -5.27 -12.04 -2.39
CA GLU A 15 -5.70 -11.48 -1.11
C GLU A 15 -4.55 -11.32 -0.10
N LYS A 16 -3.60 -12.26 -0.06
CA LYS A 16 -2.45 -12.20 0.88
C LYS A 16 -1.56 -10.99 0.62
N LEU A 17 -1.36 -10.64 -0.66
CA LEU A 17 -0.61 -9.46 -1.06
C LEU A 17 -1.38 -8.19 -0.75
N VAL A 18 -2.71 -8.20 -0.91
CA VAL A 18 -3.58 -7.08 -0.57
C VAL A 18 -3.50 -6.78 0.92
N ASP A 19 -3.63 -7.80 1.78
CA ASP A 19 -3.51 -7.65 3.23
C ASP A 19 -2.13 -7.13 3.64
N ARG A 20 -1.07 -7.63 2.99
CA ARG A 20 0.30 -7.14 3.22
C ARG A 20 0.45 -5.68 2.79
N GLY A 21 -0.18 -5.29 1.68
CA GLY A 21 -0.25 -3.91 1.22
C GLY A 21 -0.95 -3.01 2.24
N GLN A 22 -2.09 -3.46 2.77
CA GLN A 22 -2.85 -2.71 3.78
C GLN A 22 -2.00 -2.47 5.02
N ARG A 23 -1.35 -3.52 5.55
CA ARG A 23 -0.44 -3.40 6.70
C ARG A 23 0.71 -2.43 6.43
N MET A 24 1.32 -2.47 5.25
CA MET A 24 2.38 -1.51 4.90
C MET A 24 1.87 -0.06 4.91
N LEU A 25 0.65 0.21 4.46
CA LEU A 25 0.07 1.55 4.51
C LEU A 25 -0.33 1.96 5.92
N MET A 26 -0.86 1.04 6.72
CA MET A 26 -1.15 1.29 8.13
C MET A 26 0.13 1.66 8.90
N ASP A 27 1.23 0.93 8.69
CA ASP A 27 2.51 1.18 9.35
C ASP A 27 3.16 2.50 8.90
N GLU A 28 3.09 2.82 7.60
CA GLU A 28 3.74 4.03 7.04
C GLU A 28 2.93 5.31 7.24
N LEU A 29 1.60 5.23 7.15
CA LEU A 29 0.71 6.40 7.20
C LEU A 29 -0.07 6.50 8.52
N GLY A 30 0.02 5.50 9.41
CA GLY A 30 -0.73 5.47 10.67
C GLY A 30 -2.24 5.32 10.50
N LEU A 31 -2.70 4.81 9.35
CA LEU A 31 -4.11 4.73 8.99
C LEU A 31 -4.79 3.47 9.53
N ALA A 32 -6.12 3.50 9.59
CA ALA A 32 -6.90 2.31 9.91
C ALA A 32 -6.94 1.34 8.72
N GLN A 33 -7.11 0.03 8.99
CA GLN A 33 -7.26 -0.99 7.95
C GLN A 33 -8.31 -0.64 6.86
N PRO A 34 -9.54 -0.19 7.20
CA PRO A 34 -10.52 0.19 6.17
C PRO A 34 -10.06 1.35 5.28
N GLU A 35 -9.31 2.31 5.83
CA GLU A 35 -8.77 3.44 5.07
C GLU A 35 -7.65 2.97 4.13
N ALA A 36 -6.73 2.15 4.64
CA ALA A 36 -5.67 1.53 3.82
C ALA A 36 -6.25 0.67 2.70
N ALA A 37 -7.33 -0.06 2.96
CA ALA A 37 -8.04 -0.86 1.97
C ALA A 37 -8.71 0.01 0.89
N ALA A 38 -9.34 1.11 1.28
CA ALA A 38 -9.94 2.06 0.36
C ALA A 38 -8.88 2.70 -0.55
N LEU A 39 -7.77 3.15 0.03
CA LEU A 39 -6.64 3.74 -0.72
C LEU A 39 -6.01 2.74 -1.69
N LEU A 40 -5.85 1.47 -1.30
CA LEU A 40 -5.33 0.44 -2.20
C LEU A 40 -6.25 0.14 -3.36
N ARG A 41 -7.58 0.12 -3.15
CA ARG A 41 -8.53 -0.01 -4.26
C ARG A 41 -8.49 1.20 -5.18
N GLN A 42 -8.38 2.40 -4.62
CA GLN A 42 -8.38 3.64 -5.38
C GLN A 42 -7.11 3.82 -6.22
N HIS A 43 -5.94 3.52 -5.66
CA HIS A 43 -4.64 3.76 -6.30
C HIS A 43 -3.98 2.51 -6.90
N GLY A 44 -4.50 1.31 -6.59
CA GLY A 44 -4.08 0.02 -7.15
C GLY A 44 -2.76 -0.54 -6.63
N SER A 45 -1.90 0.25 -5.97
CA SER A 45 -0.65 -0.22 -5.38
C SER A 45 -0.21 0.64 -4.19
N VAL A 46 0.53 0.04 -3.26
CA VAL A 46 1.11 0.74 -2.09
C VAL A 46 1.95 1.93 -2.55
N ARG A 47 2.76 1.77 -3.61
CA ARG A 47 3.59 2.84 -4.17
C ARG A 47 2.75 4.02 -4.65
N ALA A 48 1.64 3.77 -5.35
CA ALA A 48 0.78 4.83 -5.85
C ALA A 48 0.09 5.60 -4.71
N VAL A 49 -0.32 4.90 -3.64
CA VAL A 49 -0.87 5.56 -2.44
C VAL A 49 0.19 6.44 -1.77
N LEU A 50 1.40 5.92 -1.54
CA LEU A 50 2.47 6.69 -0.90
C LEU A 50 2.89 7.91 -1.74
N LEU A 51 2.90 7.79 -3.07
CA LEU A 51 3.14 8.92 -3.97
C LEU A 51 2.01 9.96 -3.89
N ALA A 52 0.75 9.53 -3.81
CA ALA A 52 -0.39 10.43 -3.71
C ALA A 52 -0.43 11.20 -2.38
N GLN A 53 0.00 10.59 -1.27
CA GLN A 53 0.08 11.25 0.04
C GLN A 53 1.34 12.09 0.27
N GLN A 54 2.35 11.98 -0.60
CA GLN A 54 3.58 12.80 -0.54
C GLN A 54 3.58 13.94 -1.56
N GLY A 55 2.45 14.18 -2.25
CA GLY A 55 2.24 15.24 -3.22
C GLY A 55 1.48 16.43 -2.66
#